data_AF-A0A2E1BZ28-F1
#
_entry.id   AF-A0A2E1BZ28-F1
#
_cell.length_a   1.000
_cell.length_b   1.000
_cell.length_c   1.000
_cell.angle_alpha   90.00
_cell.angle_beta   90.00
_cell.angle_gamma   90.00
#
_symmetry.space_group_name_H-M   'P 1'
#
loop_
_entity.id
_entity.type
_entity.pdbx_description
1 polymer ?
#
loop_
_entity_poly.entity_id
_entity_poly.type
_entity_poly.pdbx_seq_one_letter_code
_entity_poly.pdbx_strand_id
1 'polypeptide(L)'
;MNIDNLDLAGAISTTHNEQGFQPWNMSLFDQLTSLQGRINRLRYFMLNILSLFLVIIYALIFGLILGIIIFGLGLPEILFDIMAGI
;
A
#
# COMPACT_ATOMS: atom_id res chain seq x y z
N MET A 1 -1.33 1.97 -52.18
CA MET A 1 -0.48 1.82 -50.99
C MET A 1 -0.83 0.45 -50.41
N ASN A 2 0.10 -0.51 -50.46
CA ASN A 2 -0.13 -1.84 -49.93
C ASN A 2 0.28 -1.82 -48.46
N ILE A 3 -0.66 -2.10 -47.56
CA ILE A 3 -0.36 -2.15 -46.13
C ILE A 3 0.11 -3.57 -45.86
N ASP A 4 1.42 -3.75 -45.78
CA ASP A 4 2.01 -5.05 -45.49
C ASP A 4 1.66 -5.47 -44.06
N ASN A 5 1.54 -6.78 -43.84
CA ASN A 5 1.34 -7.37 -42.51
C ASN A 5 2.40 -6.92 -41.48
N LEU A 6 3.60 -6.57 -41.96
CA LEU A 6 4.68 -6.00 -41.16
C LEU A 6 4.40 -4.56 -40.72
N ASP A 7 3.77 -3.76 -41.59
CA ASP A 7 3.37 -2.38 -41.30
C ASP A 7 2.18 -2.36 -40.32
N LEU A 8 1.25 -3.31 -40.47
CA LEU A 8 0.17 -3.53 -39.51
C LEU A 8 0.68 -4.03 -38.15
N ALA A 9 1.65 -4.95 -38.12
CA ALA A 9 2.28 -5.41 -36.87
C ALA A 9 3.08 -4.28 -36.19
N GLY A 10 3.78 -3.47 -36.97
CA GLY A 10 4.42 -2.23 -36.53
C GLY A 10 3.40 -1.30 -35.88
N ALA A 11 2.31 -0.99 -36.58
CA ALA A 11 1.25 -0.11 -36.09
C ALA A 11 0.53 -0.64 -34.83
N ILE A 12 0.32 -1.95 -34.70
CA ILE A 12 -0.28 -2.59 -33.51
C ILE A 12 0.69 -2.55 -32.32
N SER A 13 1.99 -2.74 -32.58
CA SER A 13 3.03 -2.65 -31.54
C SER A 13 3.24 -1.20 -31.09
N THR A 14 3.12 -0.21 -31.97
CA THR A 14 3.23 1.21 -31.60
C THR A 14 1.98 1.68 -30.86
N THR A 15 0.78 1.25 -31.26
CA THR A 15 -0.47 1.59 -30.52
C THR A 15 -0.51 1.03 -29.10
N HIS A 16 0.11 -0.13 -28.83
CA HIS A 16 0.28 -0.63 -27.46
C HIS A 16 1.29 0.19 -26.65
N ASN A 17 2.29 0.78 -27.29
CA ASN A 17 3.33 1.58 -26.64
C ASN A 17 2.95 3.06 -26.45
N GLU A 18 1.93 3.55 -27.16
CA GLU A 18 1.38 4.91 -27.02
C GLU A 18 0.49 5.09 -25.78
N GLN A 19 0.08 3.99 -25.14
CA GLN A 19 -0.51 4.00 -23.81
C GLN A 19 0.63 4.01 -22.79
N GLY A 20 1.19 5.20 -22.56
CA GLY A 20 2.40 5.42 -21.77
C GLY A 20 2.53 4.48 -20.58
N PHE A 21 3.71 3.85 -20.46
CA PHE A 21 4.11 2.94 -19.38
C PHE A 21 3.42 3.32 -18.06
N GLN A 22 2.49 2.47 -17.60
CA GLN A 22 1.81 2.66 -16.32
C GLN A 22 2.55 1.85 -15.25
N PRO A 23 3.54 2.45 -14.53
CA PRO A 23 4.34 1.71 -13.55
C PRO A 23 3.52 1.04 -12.45
N TRP A 24 2.32 1.55 -12.18
CA TRP A 24 1.45 1.10 -11.09
C TRP A 24 0.34 0.13 -11.54
N ASN A 25 0.16 -0.06 -12.85
CA ASN A 25 -0.87 -0.93 -13.40
C ASN A 25 -0.19 -1.90 -14.38
N MET A 26 0.33 -3.00 -13.82
CA MET A 26 1.06 -4.03 -14.56
C MET A 26 0.45 -5.41 -14.29
N SER A 27 0.46 -6.28 -15.31
CA SER A 27 0.00 -7.66 -15.18
C SER A 27 0.82 -8.41 -14.12
N LEU A 28 0.24 -9.43 -13.46
CA LEU A 28 0.95 -10.24 -12.46
C LEU A 28 2.21 -10.90 -13.04
N PHE A 29 2.15 -11.31 -14.31
CA PHE A 29 3.29 -11.88 -15.00
C PHE A 29 4.42 -10.87 -15.12
N ASP A 30 4.13 -9.66 -15.60
CA ASP A 30 5.14 -8.60 -15.75
C ASP A 30 5.68 -8.11 -14.41
N GLN A 31 4.84 -8.08 -13.37
CA GLN A 31 5.30 -7.75 -12.03
C GLN A 31 6.37 -8.72 -11.53
N LEU A 32 6.30 -9.99 -11.92
CA LEU A 32 7.23 -11.04 -11.49
C LEU A 32 8.47 -11.16 -12.38
N THR A 33 8.30 -11.04 -13.70
CA THR A 33 9.33 -11.36 -14.69
C THR A 33 10.09 -10.13 -15.19
N SER A 34 9.47 -8.95 -15.22
CA SER A 34 10.10 -7.74 -15.78
C SER A 34 10.96 -6.99 -14.76
N LEU A 35 11.97 -6.27 -15.26
CA LEU A 35 12.82 -5.38 -14.44
C LEU A 35 11.97 -4.28 -13.78
N GLN A 36 11.05 -3.69 -14.53
CA GLN A 36 10.13 -2.66 -14.04
C GLN A 36 9.21 -3.19 -12.95
N GLY A 37 8.73 -4.44 -13.08
CA GLY A 37 7.96 -5.14 -12.05
C GLY A 37 8.72 -5.27 -10.74
N ARG A 38 10.00 -5.67 -10.79
CA ARG A 38 10.87 -5.75 -9.60
C ARG A 38 11.04 -4.39 -8.92
N ILE A 39 11.28 -3.33 -9.70
CA ILE A 39 11.40 -1.95 -9.19
C ILE A 39 10.07 -1.50 -8.56
N ASN A 40 8.94 -1.83 -9.17
CA ASN A 40 7.63 -1.49 -8.63
C ASN A 40 7.36 -2.17 -7.28
N ARG A 41 7.74 -3.45 -7.13
CA ARG A 41 7.66 -4.16 -5.84
C ARG A 41 8.54 -3.52 -4.76
N LEU A 42 9.74 -3.05 -5.11
CA LEU A 42 10.61 -2.30 -4.18
C LEU A 42 9.97 -0.98 -3.73
N ARG A 43 9.29 -0.27 -4.63
CA ARG A 43 8.53 0.95 -4.25
C ARG A 43 7.40 0.62 -3.29
N TYR A 44 6.62 -0.43 -3.57
CA TYR A 44 5.58 -0.88 -2.65
C TYR A 44 6.16 -1.30 -1.30
N PHE A 45 7.29 -2.00 -1.27
CA PHE A 45 7.95 -2.39 -0.02
C PHE A 45 8.38 -1.15 0.79
N MET A 46 8.98 -0.15 0.14
CA MET A 46 9.36 1.11 0.77
C MET A 46 8.14 1.87 1.32
N LEU A 47 7.05 1.93 0.56
CA LEU A 47 5.80 2.56 1.01
C LEU A 47 5.18 1.83 2.20
N ASN A 48 5.23 0.49 2.23
CA ASN A 48 4.77 -0.28 3.37
C ASN A 48 5.62 -0.02 4.62
N ILE A 49 6.94 0.05 4.49
CA ILE A 49 7.82 0.42 5.60
C ILE A 49 7.50 1.84 6.10
N LEU A 50 7.34 2.81 5.20
CA LEU A 50 6.96 4.18 5.56
C LEU A 50 5.61 4.23 6.28
N SER A 51 4.62 3.51 5.74
CA SER A 51 3.29 3.40 6.35
C SER A 51 3.36 2.76 7.74
N LEU A 52 4.18 1.72 7.94
CA LEU A 52 4.39 1.11 9.24
C LEU A 52 4.91 2.12 10.26
N PHE A 53 5.93 2.93 9.91
CA PHE A 53 6.44 3.97 10.81
C PHE A 53 5.39 5.02 11.15
N LEU A 54 4.60 5.47 10.16
CA LEU A 54 3.52 6.42 10.40
C LEU A 54 2.46 5.86 11.35
N VAL A 55 2.05 4.59 11.16
CA VAL A 55 1.09 3.91 12.02
C VAL A 55 1.63 3.78 13.44
N ILE A 56 2.91 3.41 13.62
CA ILE A 56 3.52 3.29 14.95
C ILE A 56 3.53 4.65 15.67
N ILE A 57 3.99 5.72 15.00
CA ILE A 57 4.04 7.05 15.61
C ILE A 57 2.63 7.52 15.99
N TYR A 58 1.67 7.35 15.08
CA TYR A 58 0.28 7.70 15.32
C TYR A 58 -0.31 6.91 16.50
N ALA A 59 -0.10 5.60 16.54
CA ALA A 59 -0.58 4.73 17.59
C ALA A 59 0.04 5.08 18.96
N LEU A 60 1.31 5.48 19.00
CA LEU A 60 1.97 5.93 20.23
C LEU A 60 1.34 7.22 20.76
N ILE A 61 1.16 8.23 19.91
CA ILE A 61 0.57 9.52 20.32
C ILE A 61 -0.89 9.32 20.75
N PHE A 62 -1.68 8.66 19.89
CA PHE A 62 -3.08 8.42 20.16
C PHE A 62 -3.30 7.51 21.36
N GLY A 63 -2.50 6.44 21.48
CA GLY A 63 -2.53 5.52 22.62
C GLY A 63 -2.16 6.22 23.93
N LEU A 64 -1.21 7.15 23.92
CA LEU A 64 -0.87 7.95 25.10
C LEU A 64 -2.03 8.86 25.52
N ILE A 65 -2.64 9.58 24.57
CA ILE A 65 -3.79 10.45 24.85
C ILE A 65 -4.96 9.64 25.39
N LEU A 66 -5.31 8.54 24.73
CA LEU A 66 -6.37 7.64 25.19
C LEU A 66 -6.06 7.05 26.55
N GLY A 67 -4.81 6.64 26.80
CA GLY A 67 -4.38 6.13 28.10
C GLY A 67 -4.62 7.15 29.20
N ILE A 68 -4.19 8.41 29.01
CA ILE A 68 -4.42 9.48 29.98
C ILE A 68 -5.92 9.67 30.26
N ILE A 69 -6.76 9.66 29.21
CA ILE A 69 -8.22 9.82 29.37
C ILE A 69 -8.82 8.63 30.13
N ILE A 70 -8.48 7.40 29.74
CA ILE A 70 -9.04 6.19 30.34
C ILE A 70 -8.65 6.09 31.82
N PHE A 71 -7.37 6.29 32.14
CA PHE A 71 -6.90 6.28 33.52
C PHE A 71 -7.44 7.46 34.32
N GLY A 72 -7.53 8.66 33.73
CA GLY A 72 -8.11 9.84 34.38
C GLY A 72 -9.61 9.71 34.68
N LEU A 73 -10.34 8.90 33.91
CA LEU A 73 -11.75 8.57 34.16
C LEU A 73 -11.95 7.46 35.20
N GLY A 74 -10.88 6.86 35.73
CA GLY A 74 -10.97 5.74 36.67
C GLY A 74 -11.54 4.46 36.05
N LEU A 75 -11.66 4.39 34.71
CA LEU A 75 -12.21 3.24 34.00
C LEU A 75 -11.52 1.91 34.35
N PRO A 76 -10.19 1.85 34.52
CA PRO A 76 -9.53 0.61 34.94
C PRO A 76 -10.02 0.12 36.31
N GLU A 77 -10.21 1.01 37.28
CA GLU A 77 -10.70 0.67 38.62
C GLU A 77 -12.14 0.18 38.55
N ILE A 78 -13.01 0.90 37.83
CA ILE A 78 -14.40 0.48 37.60
C ILE A 78 -14.47 -0.91 36.95
N LEU A 79 -13.59 -1.18 35.97
CA LEU A 79 -13.55 -2.49 35.31
C LEU A 79 -13.12 -3.61 36.29
N PHE A 80 -12.14 -3.32 37.16
CA PHE A 80 -11.67 -4.24 38.19
C PHE A 80 -12.76 -4.54 39.22
N ASP A 81 -13.47 -3.53 39.70
CA ASP A 81 -14.57 -3.70 40.67
C ASP A 81 -15.68 -4.58 40.08
N ILE A 82 -16.11 -4.29 38.84
CA ILE A 82 -17.08 -5.11 38.11
C ILE A 82 -16.60 -6.57 37.97
N MET A 83 -15.33 -6.79 37.63
CA MET A 83 -14.76 -8.12 37.46
C MET A 83 -14.60 -8.88 38.79
N ALA A 84 -14.29 -8.16 39.87
CA ALA A 84 -14.14 -8.71 41.21
C ALA A 84 -15.49 -8.97 41.91
N GLY A 85 -16.60 -8.47 41.35
CA GLY A 85 -17.94 -8.62 41.90
C GLY A 85 -18.18 -7.78 43.15
N ILE A 86 -17.45 -6.67 43.29
CA ILE A 86 -17.57 -5.67 44.36
C ILE A 86 -18.28 -4.44 43.78
#